data_AF-A0A956F301-F1
#
_entry.id   AF-A0A956F301-F1
#
_cell.length_a   1.000
_cell.length_b   1.000
_cell.length_c   1.000
_cell.angle_alpha   90.00
_cell.angle_beta   90.00
_cell.angle_gamma   90.00
#
_symmetry.space_group_name_H-M   'P 1'
#
loop_
_entity.id
_entity.type
_entity.pdbx_description
1 polymer ?
#
loop_
_entity_poly.entity_id
_entity_poly.type
_entity_poly.pdbx_seq_one_letter_code
_entity_poly.pdbx_strand_id
1 'polypeptide(L)'
;EPVDSYTQEQHLKRMSKLMPTWNSAGVLQGSNMYYWYYGSVAMLLAKDGEGGEDRWRQWNIALKRTLLEHQETTGARRGSFEPVGHWARNSGGRVYSTALCVLNLEIYYRYEPEYLRVRANELGYLWAKD
;
A
#
# COMPACT_ATOMS: atom_id res chain seq x y z
N GLU A 1 -7.40 -21.12 -8.75
CA GLU A 1 -6.04 -21.47 -8.28
C GLU A 1 -6.16 -22.13 -6.93
N PRO A 2 -5.34 -23.13 -6.55
CA PRO A 2 -5.50 -23.73 -5.24
C PRO A 2 -4.90 -22.81 -4.17
N VAL A 3 -5.76 -22.46 -3.21
CA VAL A 3 -5.55 -22.21 -1.77
C VAL A 3 -4.11 -21.83 -1.38
N ASP A 4 -3.93 -20.59 -0.91
CA ASP A 4 -2.75 -20.05 -0.21
C ASP A 4 -1.62 -21.07 0.01
N SER A 5 -0.67 -21.15 -0.92
CA SER A 5 0.44 -22.10 -0.80
C SER A 5 1.24 -21.81 0.48
N TYR A 6 1.73 -22.84 1.17
CA TYR A 6 2.62 -22.69 2.34
C TYR A 6 3.69 -21.60 2.13
N THR A 7 4.26 -21.53 0.93
CA THR A 7 5.24 -20.53 0.51
C THR A 7 4.69 -19.10 0.56
N GLN A 8 3.48 -18.87 0.04
CA GLN A 8 2.80 -17.57 0.10
C GLN A 8 2.60 -17.13 1.56
N GLU A 9 2.14 -18.02 2.42
CA GLU A 9 1.95 -17.72 3.84
C GLU A 9 3.28 -17.38 4.54
N GLN A 10 4.37 -18.10 4.23
CA GLN A 10 5.69 -17.76 4.75
C GLN A 10 6.17 -16.38 4.27
N HIS A 11 5.90 -16.01 3.01
CA HIS A 11 6.25 -14.70 2.48
C HIS A 11 5.44 -13.58 3.13
N LEU A 12 4.13 -13.76 3.34
CA LEU A 12 3.28 -12.80 4.04
C LEU A 12 3.74 -12.62 5.51
N LYS A 13 4.08 -13.70 6.21
CA LYS A 13 4.66 -13.63 7.57
C LYS A 13 5.97 -12.87 7.60
N ARG A 14 6.86 -13.09 6.62
CA ARG A 14 8.12 -12.34 6.53
C ARG A 14 7.88 -10.87 6.23
N MET A 15 6.95 -10.56 5.34
CA MET A 15 6.61 -9.18 5.00
C MET A 15 6.02 -8.42 6.20
N SER A 16 5.16 -9.07 6.97
CA SER A 16 4.54 -8.50 8.18
C SER A 16 5.55 -8.10 9.27
N LYS A 17 6.79 -8.60 9.22
CA LYS A 17 7.86 -8.19 10.15
C LYS A 17 8.51 -6.86 9.77
N LEU A 18 8.38 -6.42 8.51
CA LEU A 18 9.01 -5.22 7.96
C LEU A 18 7.96 -4.16 7.67
N MET A 19 7.19 -3.80 8.70
CA MET A 19 6.09 -2.85 8.60
C MET A 19 6.52 -1.49 8.04
N PRO A 20 5.63 -0.78 7.32
CA PRO A 20 5.92 0.56 6.83
C PRO A 20 6.25 1.51 7.98
N THR A 21 7.47 2.07 7.96
CA THR A 21 7.93 3.13 8.87
C THR A 21 8.89 4.06 8.15
N TRP A 22 8.82 5.36 8.40
CA TRP A 22 9.63 6.33 7.66
C TRP A 22 11.15 6.07 7.79
N ASN A 23 11.60 5.72 9.00
CA ASN A 23 12.99 5.37 9.26
C ASN A 23 13.48 4.19 8.41
N SER A 24 12.63 3.17 8.23
CA SER A 24 12.99 2.00 7.42
C SER A 24 13.16 2.31 5.94
N ALA A 25 12.51 3.36 5.42
CA ALA A 25 12.68 3.77 4.03
C ALA A 25 14.05 4.38 3.73
N GLY A 26 14.75 4.90 4.75
CA GLY A 26 16.09 5.44 4.61
C GLY A 26 17.19 4.38 4.45
N VAL A 27 16.91 3.12 4.82
CA VAL A 27 17.91 2.04 4.89
C VAL A 27 17.94 1.25 3.58
N LEU A 28 19.13 0.96 3.06
CA LEU A 28 19.32 0.22 1.79
C LEU A 28 18.63 -1.15 1.76
N GLN A 29 18.72 -1.91 2.86
CA GLN A 29 18.07 -3.21 3.04
C GLN A 29 16.75 -3.10 3.83
N GLY A 30 16.23 -1.88 4.00
CA GLY A 30 15.02 -1.61 4.76
C GLY A 30 13.75 -1.75 3.93
N SER A 31 12.62 -1.61 4.63
CA SER A 31 11.28 -1.49 4.05
C SER A 31 11.16 -0.12 3.39
N ASN A 32 11.54 -0.03 2.10
CA ASN A 32 11.49 1.21 1.33
C ASN A 32 10.12 1.43 0.66
N MET A 33 9.89 2.62 0.09
CA MET A 33 8.60 2.98 -0.53
C MET A 33 8.17 2.04 -1.66
N TYR A 34 9.11 1.42 -2.37
CA TYR A 34 8.84 0.44 -3.41
C TYR A 34 8.40 -0.89 -2.79
N TYR A 35 9.09 -1.32 -1.74
CA TYR A 35 8.69 -2.46 -0.92
C TYR A 35 7.30 -2.22 -0.29
N TRP A 36 6.99 -1.02 0.21
CA TRP A 36 5.67 -0.70 0.72
C TRP A 36 4.59 -0.88 -0.34
N TYR A 37 4.85 -0.46 -1.58
CA TYR A 37 3.87 -0.58 -2.65
C TYR A 37 3.51 -2.05 -2.91
N TYR A 38 4.49 -2.90 -3.21
CA TYR A 38 4.23 -4.32 -3.49
C TYR A 38 3.81 -5.11 -2.25
N GLY A 39 4.33 -4.77 -1.07
CA GLY A 39 3.89 -5.33 0.20
C GLY A 39 2.42 -5.02 0.47
N SER A 40 1.98 -3.79 0.17
CA SER A 40 0.58 -3.39 0.29
C SER A 40 -0.31 -4.15 -0.70
N VAL A 41 0.14 -4.35 -1.95
CA VAL A 41 -0.59 -5.19 -2.93
C VAL A 41 -0.73 -6.62 -2.40
N ALA A 42 0.37 -7.21 -1.93
CA ALA A 42 0.37 -8.59 -1.45
C ALA A 42 -0.54 -8.78 -0.21
N MET A 43 -0.47 -7.88 0.77
CA MET A 43 -1.33 -7.93 1.95
C MET A 43 -2.80 -7.75 1.60
N LEU A 44 -3.10 -6.83 0.67
CA LEU A 44 -4.48 -6.59 0.22
C LEU A 44 -5.05 -7.81 -0.52
N LEU A 45 -4.29 -8.42 -1.44
CA LEU A 45 -4.75 -9.58 -2.20
C LEU A 45 -4.91 -10.84 -1.33
N ALA A 46 -4.14 -10.95 -0.25
CA ALA A 46 -4.22 -12.08 0.69
C ALA A 46 -5.20 -11.84 1.85
N LYS A 47 -5.93 -10.72 1.87
CA LYS A 47 -6.73 -10.31 3.03
C LYS A 47 -7.85 -11.31 3.39
N ASP A 48 -8.41 -11.99 2.40
CA ASP A 48 -9.53 -12.92 2.57
C ASP A 48 -9.05 -14.33 3.01
N GLY A 49 -7.73 -14.56 3.05
CA GLY A 49 -7.11 -15.77 3.59
C GLY A 49 -7.03 -15.77 5.12
N GLU A 50 -6.54 -16.88 5.69
CA GLU A 50 -6.44 -17.05 7.15
C GLU A 50 -5.57 -15.96 7.79
N GLY A 51 -6.14 -15.19 8.74
CA GLY A 51 -5.46 -14.06 9.38
C GLY A 51 -5.05 -12.93 8.43
N GLY A 52 -5.55 -12.93 7.19
CA GLY A 52 -5.26 -11.92 6.18
C GLY A 52 -5.82 -10.54 6.56
N GLU A 53 -7.06 -10.49 7.06
CA GLU A 53 -7.74 -9.24 7.43
C GLU A 53 -6.97 -8.48 8.50
N ASP A 54 -6.52 -9.16 9.56
CA ASP A 54 -5.73 -8.54 10.63
C ASP A 54 -4.38 -8.04 10.12
N ARG A 55 -3.68 -8.82 9.28
CA ARG A 55 -2.42 -8.42 8.67
C ARG A 55 -2.60 -7.18 7.80
N TRP A 56 -3.61 -7.18 6.93
CA TRP A 56 -3.94 -6.05 6.09
C TRP A 56 -4.31 -4.81 6.92
N ARG A 57 -5.15 -4.97 7.94
CA ARG A 57 -5.55 -3.87 8.83
C ARG A 57 -4.34 -3.24 9.52
N GLN A 58 -3.47 -4.05 10.13
CA GLN A 58 -2.26 -3.57 10.80
C GLN A 58 -1.33 -2.87 9.81
N TRP A 59 -1.13 -3.47 8.63
CA TRP A 59 -0.29 -2.92 7.57
C TRP A 59 -0.81 -1.56 7.09
N ASN A 60 -2.11 -1.47 6.77
CA ASN A 60 -2.74 -0.25 6.27
C ASN A 60 -2.74 0.88 7.31
N ILE A 61 -2.90 0.56 8.60
CA ILE A 61 -2.77 1.54 9.68
C ILE A 61 -1.33 2.09 9.72
N ALA A 62 -0.33 1.21 9.72
CA ALA A 62 1.08 1.63 9.75
C ALA A 62 1.47 2.45 8.52
N LEU A 63 1.00 2.05 7.33
CA LEU A 63 1.24 2.75 6.07
C LEU A 63 0.63 4.16 6.09
N LYS A 64 -0.67 4.27 6.38
CA LYS A 64 -1.36 5.57 6.41
C LYS A 64 -0.74 6.49 7.45
N ARG A 65 -0.48 6.00 8.66
CA ARG A 65 0.16 6.78 9.71
C ARG A 65 1.52 7.29 9.25
N THR A 66 2.38 6.40 8.74
CA THR A 66 3.71 6.75 8.24
C THR A 66 3.64 7.81 7.16
N LEU A 67 2.74 7.69 6.18
CA LEU A 67 2.66 8.63 5.08
C LEU A 67 2.05 9.97 5.53
N LEU A 68 0.94 9.96 6.25
CA LEU A 68 0.28 11.21 6.66
C LEU A 68 1.12 12.05 7.61
N GLU A 69 1.91 11.42 8.49
CA GLU A 69 2.84 12.13 9.39
C GLU A 69 4.01 12.79 8.65
N HIS A 70 4.35 12.32 7.44
CA HIS A 70 5.52 12.78 6.67
C HIS A 70 5.15 13.51 5.37
N GLN A 71 3.85 13.73 5.12
CA GLN A 71 3.41 14.59 4.02
C GLN A 71 3.64 16.05 4.40
N GLU A 72 4.29 16.80 3.51
CA GLU A 72 4.47 18.23 3.69
C GLU A 72 3.11 18.94 3.74
N THR A 73 2.82 19.65 4.82
CA THR A 73 1.52 20.32 5.02
C THR A 73 1.55 21.82 4.73
N THR A 74 2.73 22.39 4.49
CA THR A 74 2.91 23.84 4.33
C THR A 74 3.90 24.20 3.23
N GLY A 75 3.90 25.48 2.83
CA GLY A 75 4.84 26.03 1.87
C GLY A 75 4.71 25.49 0.44
N ALA A 76 5.73 25.77 -0.38
CA ALA A 76 5.74 25.42 -1.81
C ALA A 76 5.79 23.90 -2.09
N ARG A 77 6.08 23.09 -1.07
CA ARG A 77 6.20 21.62 -1.18
C ARG A 77 5.00 20.89 -0.62
N ARG A 78 3.94 21.61 -0.22
CA ARG A 78 2.72 21.04 0.35
C ARG A 78 2.16 19.91 -0.54
N GLY A 79 1.82 18.79 0.09
CA GLY A 79 1.32 17.57 -0.53
C GLY A 79 2.40 16.59 -0.98
N SER A 80 3.68 17.00 -1.00
CA SER A 80 4.80 16.16 -1.41
C SER A 80 5.46 15.43 -0.22
N PHE A 81 6.44 14.60 -0.55
CA PHE A 81 7.18 13.78 0.41
C PHE A 81 8.69 13.95 0.22
N GLU A 82 9.44 14.00 1.31
CA GLU A 82 10.91 14.09 1.25
C GLU A 82 11.51 12.87 0.52
N PRO A 83 12.59 13.05 -0.28
CA PRO A 83 13.29 11.94 -0.91
C PRO A 83 14.10 11.15 0.12
N VAL A 84 13.52 10.06 0.62
CA VAL A 84 14.21 9.11 1.51
C VAL A 84 14.54 7.80 0.82
N GLY A 85 15.64 7.18 1.26
CA GLY A 85 16.17 5.96 0.65
C GLY A 85 17.07 6.23 -0.54
N HIS A 86 17.84 5.21 -0.91
CA HIS A 86 18.89 5.31 -1.93
C HIS A 86 18.36 5.77 -3.29
N TRP A 87 17.27 5.16 -3.77
CA TRP A 87 16.71 5.47 -5.09
C TRP A 87 16.11 6.87 -5.18
N ALA A 88 15.43 7.33 -4.12
CA ALA A 88 14.90 8.69 -4.09
C ALA A 88 16.01 9.74 -3.95
N ARG A 89 17.05 9.48 -3.15
CA ARG A 89 18.14 10.45 -2.91
C ARG A 89 19.09 10.59 -4.08
N ASN A 90 19.41 9.50 -4.78
CA ASN A 90 20.48 9.49 -5.79
C ASN A 90 19.97 9.64 -7.23
N SER A 91 18.67 9.44 -7.49
CA SER A 91 18.17 9.45 -8.87
C SER A 91 16.77 10.05 -9.00
N GLY A 92 15.78 9.56 -8.24
CA GLY A 92 14.38 9.91 -8.46
C GLY A 92 13.91 11.22 -7.84
N GLY A 93 14.61 11.71 -6.82
CA GLY A 93 14.26 12.92 -6.09
C GLY A 93 12.87 12.90 -5.45
N ARG A 94 12.34 14.10 -5.21
CA ARG A 94 11.02 14.31 -4.59
C ARG A 94 9.87 13.80 -5.45
N VAL A 95 10.00 13.88 -6.77
CA VAL A 95 8.95 13.41 -7.71
C VAL A 95 8.75 11.91 -7.53
N TYR A 96 9.83 11.12 -7.51
CA TYR A 96 9.77 9.68 -7.25
C TYR A 96 9.16 9.35 -5.89
N SER A 97 9.63 10.02 -4.83
CA SER A 97 9.11 9.81 -3.47
C SER A 97 7.61 10.09 -3.40
N THR A 98 7.19 11.24 -3.93
CA THR A 98 5.78 11.65 -3.94
C THR A 98 4.93 10.69 -4.75
N ALA A 99 5.36 10.29 -5.93
CA ALA A 99 4.63 9.33 -6.76
C ALA A 99 4.44 8.01 -6.02
N LEU A 100 5.48 7.41 -5.45
CA LEU A 100 5.34 6.16 -4.70
C LEU A 100 4.46 6.30 -3.46
N CYS A 101 4.59 7.38 -2.68
CA CYS A 101 3.75 7.61 -1.52
C CYS A 101 2.26 7.74 -1.89
N VAL A 102 1.95 8.46 -2.97
CA VAL A 102 0.58 8.56 -3.49
C VAL A 102 0.09 7.21 -3.98
N LEU A 103 0.92 6.45 -4.71
CA LEU A 103 0.54 5.10 -5.14
C LEU A 103 0.23 4.17 -3.94
N ASN A 104 0.96 4.30 -2.84
CA ASN A 104 0.68 3.53 -1.64
C ASN A 104 -0.68 3.92 -1.01
N LEU A 105 -1.02 5.21 -0.96
CA LEU A 105 -2.30 5.70 -0.43
C LEU A 105 -3.51 5.29 -1.29
N GLU A 106 -3.30 5.12 -2.59
CA GLU A 106 -4.37 4.81 -3.54
C GLU A 106 -4.65 3.32 -3.71
N ILE A 107 -3.89 2.46 -3.04
CA ILE A 107 -3.81 1.04 -3.42
C ILE A 107 -5.16 0.33 -3.32
N TYR A 108 -5.90 0.55 -2.23
CA TYR A 108 -7.21 -0.07 -2.04
C TYR A 108 -8.25 0.50 -3.00
N TYR A 109 -8.17 1.78 -3.41
CA TYR A 109 -9.10 2.31 -4.42
C TYR A 109 -8.91 1.72 -5.82
N ARG A 110 -7.73 1.18 -6.13
CA ARG A 110 -7.40 0.60 -7.44
C ARG A 110 -7.68 -0.88 -7.54
N TYR A 111 -7.35 -1.63 -6.50
CA TYR A 111 -7.47 -3.09 -6.50
C TYR A 111 -8.77 -3.57 -5.87
N GLU A 112 -9.37 -2.75 -5.02
CA GLU A 112 -10.68 -3.03 -4.43
C GLU A 112 -11.56 -1.78 -4.56
N PRO A 113 -12.08 -1.51 -5.77
CA PRO A 113 -13.00 -0.40 -5.95
C PRO A 113 -14.35 -0.79 -5.36
N GLU A 114 -14.44 -0.89 -4.03
CA GLU A 114 -15.67 -1.21 -3.32
C GLU A 114 -16.76 -0.19 -3.64
N TYR A 115 -16.39 1.07 -3.91
CA TYR A 115 -17.31 2.07 -4.45
C TYR A 115 -17.84 1.70 -5.85
N LEU A 116 -17.03 1.08 -6.72
CA LEU A 116 -17.51 0.54 -8.00
C LEU A 116 -18.34 -0.71 -7.79
N ARG A 117 -18.02 -1.56 -6.80
CA ARG A 117 -18.81 -2.76 -6.47
C ARG A 117 -20.18 -2.38 -5.95
N VAL A 118 -20.25 -1.46 -4.99
CA VAL A 118 -21.49 -0.92 -4.42
C VAL A 118 -22.29 -0.19 -5.50
N ARG A 119 -21.65 0.72 -6.26
CA ARG A 119 -22.32 1.42 -7.37
C ARG A 119 -22.78 0.48 -8.48
N ALA A 120 -22.03 -0.58 -8.80
CA ALA A 120 -22.44 -1.59 -9.77
C ALA A 120 -23.61 -2.43 -9.24
N ASN A 121 -23.67 -2.73 -7.94
CA ASN A 121 -24.82 -3.38 -7.32
C ASN A 121 -26.06 -2.46 -7.29
N GLU A 122 -25.90 -1.16 -7.00
CA GLU A 122 -26.97 -0.16 -7.10
C GLU A 122 -27.47 0.01 -8.54
N LEU A 123 -26.56 0.01 -9.52
CA LEU A 123 -26.88 0.06 -10.95
C LEU A 123 -27.28 -1.31 -11.52
N GLY A 124 -27.14 -2.39 -10.76
CA GLY A 124 -27.43 -3.77 -11.16
C GLY A 124 -28.93 -4.05 -11.36
N TYR A 125 -29.80 -3.15 -10.91
CA TYR A 125 -31.23 -3.17 -11.25
C TYR A 125 -31.54 -2.75 -12.70
N LEU A 126 -30.57 -2.25 -13.46
CA LEU A 126 -30.76 -1.88 -14.88
C LEU A 126 -30.33 -2.97 -15.88
N TRP A 127 -29.61 -4.02 -15.44
CA TRP A 127 -29.05 -5.04 -16.34
C TRP A 127 -29.22 -6.48 -15.84
N ALA A 128 -30.13 -6.73 -14.89
CA ALA A 128 -30.57 -8.09 -14.63
C ALA A 128 -31.20 -8.64 -15.93
N LYS A 129 -30.47 -9.52 -16.63
CA LYS A 129 -31.06 -10.34 -17.68
C LYS A 129 -32.01 -11.31 -17.01
N ASP A 130 -33.27 -11.26 -17.44
CA ASP A 130 -34.28 -12.30 -17.22
C ASP A 130 -33.74 -13.70 -17.56
#